data_AF-A0A2K8KFD8-F1
#
_entry.id   AF-A0A2K8KFD8-F1
#
_cell.length_a   1.000
_cell.length_b   1.000
_cell.length_c   1.000
_cell.angle_alpha   90.00
_cell.angle_beta   90.00
_cell.angle_gamma   90.00
#
_symmetry.space_group_name_H-M   'P 1'
#
loop_
_entity.id
_entity.type
_entity.pdbx_description
1 polymer ?
#
loop_
_entity_poly.entity_id
_entity_poly.type
_entity_poly.pdbx_seq_one_letter_code
_entity_poly.pdbx_strand_id
1 'polypeptide(L)'
;MQRIIISALSGGLFGAGLLVSGMTDTTKVQGWLDIFGAWDPTLAFVLGGAILPMMLAWHLTTKRATSLVGAPFPSKPNPRLGHNLVIGSVLFGAGWGLVGLCPGPAIASLSWGGTGGIVFILAMIAGMMAAPSLRLRIDKLAAI
;
A
#
# COMPACT_ATOMS: atom_id res chain seq x y z
N MET A 1 -4.10 26.25 1.56
CA MET A 1 -5.32 25.72 2.21
C MET A 1 -5.95 24.56 1.46
N GLN A 2 -6.34 24.74 0.18
CA GLN A 2 -7.09 23.76 -0.62
C GLN A 2 -6.47 22.35 -0.66
N ARG A 3 -5.13 22.24 -0.79
CA ARG A 3 -4.42 20.97 -0.78
C ARG A 3 -4.63 20.16 0.51
N ILE A 4 -4.60 20.83 1.66
CA ILE A 4 -4.71 20.19 2.99
C ILE A 4 -6.13 19.64 3.16
N ILE A 5 -7.14 20.44 2.80
CA ILE A 5 -8.55 20.04 2.87
C ILE A 5 -8.80 18.81 1.98
N ILE A 6 -8.32 18.85 0.73
CA ILE A 6 -8.47 17.72 -0.19
C ILE A 6 -7.74 16.48 0.36
N SER A 7 -6.51 16.61 0.86
CA SER A 7 -5.79 15.47 1.44
C SER A 7 -6.48 14.89 2.68
N ALA A 8 -7.06 15.73 3.54
CA ALA A 8 -7.78 15.29 4.73
C ALA A 8 -9.08 14.55 4.34
N LEU A 9 -9.83 15.09 3.38
CA LEU A 9 -11.04 14.43 2.86
C LEU A 9 -10.72 13.10 2.17
N SER A 10 -9.69 13.07 1.32
CA SER A 10 -9.27 11.82 0.65
C SER A 10 -8.75 10.79 1.65
N GLY A 11 -7.95 11.20 2.64
CA GLY A 11 -7.46 10.32 3.70
C GLY A 11 -8.58 9.80 4.58
N GLY A 12 -9.53 10.66 4.98
CA GLY A 12 -10.72 10.27 5.74
C GLY A 12 -11.61 9.30 4.99
N LEU A 13 -11.88 9.56 3.71
CA LEU A 13 -12.65 8.65 2.85
C LEU A 13 -11.95 7.30 2.67
N PHE A 14 -10.64 7.31 2.46
CA PHE A 14 -9.85 6.09 2.36
C PHE A 14 -9.86 5.28 3.65
N GLY A 15 -9.63 5.93 4.80
CA GLY A 15 -9.66 5.28 6.12
C GLY A 15 -11.05 4.73 6.45
N ALA A 16 -12.11 5.48 6.18
CA ALA A 16 -13.49 5.01 6.34
C ALA A 16 -13.77 3.79 5.44
N GLY A 17 -13.31 3.81 4.18
CA GLY A 17 -13.40 2.67 3.27
C GLY A 17 -12.67 1.43 3.80
N LEU A 18 -11.47 1.59 4.37
CA LEU A 18 -10.72 0.49 4.99
C LEU A 18 -11.45 -0.09 6.21
N LEU A 19 -12.08 0.75 7.03
CA LEU A 19 -12.87 0.31 8.17
C LEU A 19 -14.13 -0.46 7.73
N VAL A 20 -14.90 0.09 6.79
CA VAL A 20 -16.14 -0.52 6.29
C VAL A 20 -15.86 -1.82 5.54
N SER A 21 -14.76 -1.91 4.79
CA SER A 21 -14.36 -3.12 4.09
C SER A 21 -13.77 -4.21 4.99
N GLY A 22 -13.51 -3.91 6.27
CA GLY A 22 -12.87 -4.84 7.19
C GLY A 22 -11.39 -5.08 6.91
N MET A 23 -10.73 -4.22 6.10
CA MET A 23 -9.31 -4.35 5.77
C MET A 23 -8.37 -4.13 6.97
N THR A 24 -8.90 -3.61 8.09
CA THR A 24 -8.18 -3.52 9.37
C THR A 24 -8.11 -4.85 10.12
N ASP A 25 -8.82 -5.89 9.65
CA ASP A 25 -8.76 -7.24 10.18
C ASP A 25 -7.74 -8.09 9.40
N THR A 26 -6.74 -8.63 10.11
CA THR A 26 -5.68 -9.44 9.51
C THR A 26 -6.17 -10.77 8.98
N THR A 27 -7.29 -11.27 9.53
CA THR A 27 -7.88 -12.54 9.12
C THR A 27 -8.41 -12.47 7.69
N LYS A 28 -8.78 -11.29 7.19
CA LYS A 28 -9.20 -11.11 5.79
C LYS A 28 -8.06 -11.35 4.81
N VAL A 29 -6.86 -10.90 5.15
CA VAL A 29 -5.66 -11.14 4.35
C VAL A 29 -5.20 -12.58 4.48
N GLN A 30 -5.12 -13.09 5.70
CA GLN A 30 -4.64 -14.45 5.96
C GLN A 30 -5.60 -15.50 5.37
N GLY A 31 -6.92 -15.30 5.52
CA GLY A 31 -7.95 -16.16 4.93
C GLY A 31 -7.95 -16.13 3.40
N TRP A 32 -7.62 -15.00 2.77
CA TRP A 32 -7.41 -14.96 1.31
C TRP A 32 -6.23 -15.83 0.86
N LEU A 33 -5.17 -15.91 1.67
CA LEU A 33 -3.97 -16.70 1.38
C LEU A 33 -4.11 -18.19 1.77
N ASP A 34 -5.04 -18.52 2.67
CA ASP A 34 -5.28 -19.87 3.15
C ASP A 34 -6.13 -20.72 2.18
N ILE A 35 -5.63 -20.93 0.97
CA ILE A 35 -6.33 -21.64 -0.13
C ILE A 35 -6.67 -23.10 0.24
N PHE A 36 -5.88 -23.71 1.12
CA PHE A 36 -6.06 -25.10 1.55
C PHE A 36 -6.89 -25.25 2.84
N GLY A 37 -7.27 -24.14 3.48
CA GLY A 37 -7.99 -24.13 4.75
C GLY A 37 -9.27 -23.31 4.67
N ALA A 38 -9.41 -22.31 5.55
CA ALA A 38 -10.61 -21.48 5.66
C ALA A 38 -10.54 -20.30 4.67
N TRP A 39 -10.53 -20.62 3.37
CA TRP A 39 -10.33 -19.63 2.32
C TRP A 39 -11.46 -18.57 2.28
N ASP A 40 -11.09 -17.29 2.38
CA ASP A 40 -12.01 -16.14 2.34
C ASP A 40 -11.80 -15.29 1.05
N PRO A 41 -12.72 -15.34 0.06
CA PRO A 41 -12.60 -14.57 -1.17
C PRO A 41 -12.97 -13.08 -1.04
N THR A 42 -13.36 -12.61 0.15
CA THR A 42 -13.80 -11.21 0.37
C THR A 42 -12.76 -10.19 -0.10
N LEU A 43 -11.46 -10.50 0.07
CA LEU A 43 -10.37 -9.61 -0.32
C LEU A 43 -10.39 -9.29 -1.83
N ALA A 44 -10.79 -10.24 -2.68
CA ALA A 44 -10.87 -10.01 -4.13
C ALA A 44 -11.88 -8.93 -4.50
N PHE A 45 -13.01 -8.86 -3.80
CA PHE A 45 -14.03 -7.84 -4.02
C PHE A 45 -13.55 -6.46 -3.58
N VAL A 46 -12.86 -6.38 -2.45
CA VAL A 46 -12.25 -5.13 -1.97
C VAL A 46 -11.18 -4.65 -2.93
N LEU A 47 -10.30 -5.55 -3.36
CA LEU A 47 -9.24 -5.25 -4.32
C LEU A 47 -9.81 -4.82 -5.68
N GLY A 48 -10.80 -5.55 -6.20
CA GLY A 48 -11.49 -5.20 -7.45
C GLY A 48 -12.19 -3.84 -7.35
N GLY A 49 -12.88 -3.59 -6.25
CA GLY A 49 -13.53 -2.31 -5.95
C GLY A 49 -12.54 -1.14 -5.81
N ALA A 50 -11.30 -1.39 -5.43
CA ALA A 50 -10.24 -0.38 -5.40
C ALA A 50 -9.56 -0.17 -6.77
N ILE A 51 -9.30 -1.26 -7.51
CA ILE A 51 -8.59 -1.21 -8.79
C ILE A 51 -9.43 -0.55 -9.88
N LEU A 52 -10.74 -0.85 -9.98
CA LEU A 52 -11.59 -0.33 -11.06
C LEU A 52 -11.72 1.20 -11.05
N PRO A 53 -12.03 1.88 -9.93
CA PRO A 53 -12.06 3.33 -9.88
C PRO A 53 -10.68 3.95 -10.12
N MET A 54 -9.62 3.30 -9.63
CA MET A 54 -8.24 3.78 -9.82
C MET A 54 -7.80 3.71 -11.29
N MET A 55 -8.20 2.64 -12.00
CA MET A 55 -7.99 2.51 -13.45
C MET A 55 -8.67 3.65 -14.20
N LEU A 56 -9.94 3.93 -13.88
CA LEU A 56 -10.69 5.02 -14.49
C LEU A 56 -10.04 6.37 -14.19
N ALA A 57 -9.65 6.60 -12.94
CA ALA A 57 -8.97 7.83 -12.52
C ALA A 57 -7.67 8.03 -13.33
N TRP A 58 -6.81 7.01 -13.41
CA TRP A 58 -5.58 7.08 -14.19
C TRP A 58 -5.85 7.35 -15.68
N HIS A 59 -6.84 6.69 -16.27
CA HIS A 59 -7.20 6.92 -17.67
C HIS A 59 -7.56 8.39 -17.94
N LEU A 60 -8.32 9.01 -17.04
CA LEU A 60 -8.68 10.43 -17.09
C LEU A 60 -7.48 11.37 -16.89
N THR A 61 -6.49 10.96 -16.09
CA THR A 61 -5.27 11.76 -15.90
C THR A 61 -4.35 11.79 -17.11
N THR A 62 -4.39 10.77 -17.99
CA THR A 62 -3.58 10.74 -19.23
C THR A 62 -3.81 11.95 -20.13
N LYS A 63 -4.98 12.59 -20.03
CA LYS A 63 -5.38 13.77 -20.82
C LYS A 63 -5.11 15.10 -20.10
N ARG A 64 -4.56 15.08 -18.88
CA ARG A 64 -4.31 16.29 -18.07
C ARG A 64 -2.84 16.40 -17.67
N ALA A 65 -2.26 17.59 -17.81
CA ALA A 65 -0.90 17.86 -17.33
C ALA A 65 -0.85 18.11 -15.81
N THR A 66 -1.94 18.65 -15.23
CA THR A 66 -1.99 19.10 -13.84
C THR A 66 -3.19 18.55 -13.08
N SER A 67 -3.00 18.28 -11.79
CA SER A 67 -4.07 17.96 -10.84
C SER A 67 -4.97 19.17 -10.57
N LEU A 68 -6.12 18.93 -9.92
CA LEU A 68 -7.05 19.98 -9.48
C LEU A 68 -6.43 21.01 -8.52
N VAL A 69 -5.29 20.68 -7.92
CA VAL A 69 -4.55 21.53 -6.97
C VAL A 69 -3.30 22.13 -7.63
N GLY A 70 -3.16 22.02 -8.96
CA GLY A 70 -2.05 22.59 -9.73
C GLY A 70 -0.73 21.80 -9.66
N ALA A 71 -0.68 20.68 -8.93
CA ALA A 71 0.51 19.81 -8.93
C ALA A 71 0.58 18.98 -10.23
N PRO A 72 1.77 18.81 -10.84
CA PRO A 72 1.94 17.97 -12.01
C PRO A 72 1.68 16.50 -11.68
N PHE A 73 1.12 15.75 -12.62
CA PHE A 73 1.03 14.30 -12.47
C PHE A 73 2.42 13.66 -12.62
N PRO A 74 2.71 12.59 -11.86
CA PRO A 74 3.97 11.88 -11.99
C PRO A 74 4.11 11.25 -13.38
N SER A 75 5.34 11.23 -13.90
CA SER A 75 5.66 10.56 -15.16
C SER A 75 5.35 9.06 -15.08
N LYS A 76 5.03 8.45 -16.23
CA LYS A 76 4.79 7.01 -16.31
C LYS A 76 6.00 6.25 -15.74
N PRO A 77 5.80 5.26 -14.85
CA PRO A 77 6.90 4.49 -14.30
C PRO A 77 7.68 3.79 -15.42
N ASN A 78 9.00 3.72 -15.27
CA ASN A 78 9.85 2.96 -16.19
C ASN A 78 9.50 1.47 -16.08
N PRO A 79 9.15 0.78 -17.19
CA PRO A 79 8.72 -0.61 -17.16
C PRO A 79 9.86 -1.62 -16.86
N ARG A 80 11.09 -1.17 -16.62
CA ARG A 80 12.21 -2.06 -16.29
C ARG A 80 11.99 -2.72 -14.92
N LEU A 81 11.77 -4.04 -14.93
CA LEU A 81 11.85 -4.86 -13.73
C LEU A 81 13.32 -4.93 -13.28
N GLY A 82 13.69 -4.12 -12.31
CA GLY A 82 14.99 -4.17 -11.66
C GLY A 82 14.99 -5.15 -10.47
N HIS A 83 16.19 -5.60 -10.09
CA HIS A 83 16.39 -6.43 -8.90
C HIS A 83 15.77 -5.81 -7.64
N ASN A 84 15.81 -4.48 -7.50
CA ASN A 84 15.18 -3.75 -6.40
C ASN A 84 13.68 -4.01 -6.30
N LEU A 85 12.98 -4.05 -7.44
CA LEU A 85 11.55 -4.30 -7.46
C LEU A 85 11.26 -5.74 -7.07
N VAL A 86 11.99 -6.70 -7.62
CA VAL A 86 11.82 -8.13 -7.32
C VAL A 86 12.06 -8.40 -5.83
N ILE A 87 13.22 -7.98 -5.32
CA ILE A 87 13.58 -8.17 -3.90
C ILE A 87 12.57 -7.48 -3.00
N GLY A 88 12.22 -6.23 -3.30
CA GLY A 88 11.23 -5.46 -2.53
C GLY A 88 9.84 -6.11 -2.51
N SER A 89 9.35 -6.58 -3.67
CA SER A 89 8.06 -7.25 -3.80
C SER A 89 8.01 -8.57 -3.03
N VAL A 90 9.09 -9.36 -3.05
CA VAL A 90 9.18 -10.61 -2.29
C VAL A 90 9.17 -10.35 -0.79
N LEU A 91 10.01 -9.42 -0.31
CA LEU A 91 10.07 -9.07 1.11
C LEU A 91 8.74 -8.48 1.61
N PHE A 92 8.13 -7.60 0.83
CA PHE A 92 6.84 -7.01 1.17
C PHE A 92 5.72 -8.05 1.17
N GLY A 93 5.66 -8.91 0.15
CA GLY A 93 4.66 -9.98 0.06
C GLY A 93 4.80 -11.00 1.20
N ALA A 94 6.02 -11.39 1.56
CA ALA A 94 6.28 -12.27 2.69
C ALA A 94 5.81 -11.65 4.01
N GLY A 95 6.17 -10.38 4.28
CA GLY A 95 5.73 -9.68 5.48
C GLY A 95 4.22 -9.50 5.54
N TRP A 96 3.60 -9.16 4.42
CA TRP A 96 2.15 -9.02 4.30
C TRP A 96 1.42 -10.34 4.56
N GLY A 97 1.90 -11.46 4.01
CA GLY A 97 1.30 -12.77 4.25
C GLY A 97 1.47 -13.27 5.68
N LEU A 98 2.61 -12.98 6.32
CA LEU A 98 2.86 -13.35 7.72
C LEU A 98 1.95 -12.59 8.69
N VAL A 99 1.86 -11.27 8.53
CA VAL A 99 1.19 -10.40 9.52
C VAL A 99 -0.28 -10.14 9.17
N GLY A 100 -0.64 -10.20 7.89
CA GLY A 100 -1.97 -9.83 7.42
C GLY A 100 -2.27 -8.33 7.45
N LEU A 101 -1.26 -7.48 7.68
CA LEU A 101 -1.40 -6.02 7.74
C LEU A 101 -0.68 -5.33 6.58
N CYS A 102 -1.33 -4.30 6.04
CA CYS A 102 -0.76 -3.35 5.10
C CYS A 102 -0.51 -1.99 5.79
N PRO A 103 0.34 -1.11 5.22
CA PRO A 103 0.56 0.23 5.75
C PRO A 103 -0.71 1.06 5.91
N GLY A 104 -1.65 0.98 4.96
CA GLY A 104 -2.92 1.71 5.01
C GLY A 104 -3.79 1.30 6.20
N PRO A 105 -4.19 0.01 6.30
CA PRO A 105 -4.91 -0.52 7.45
C PRO A 105 -4.19 -0.30 8.78
N ALA A 106 -2.86 -0.46 8.83
CA ALA A 106 -2.11 -0.23 10.06
C ALA A 106 -2.24 1.21 10.58
N ILE A 107 -2.19 2.20 9.69
CA ILE A 107 -2.42 3.60 10.05
C ILE A 107 -3.90 3.81 10.42
N ALA A 108 -4.83 3.23 9.66
CA ALA A 108 -6.26 3.36 9.91
C ALA A 108 -6.67 2.78 11.27
N SER A 109 -6.04 1.69 11.70
CA SER A 109 -6.27 1.03 12.99
C SER A 109 -5.30 1.47 14.08
N LEU A 110 -4.52 2.55 13.90
CA LEU A 110 -3.50 2.95 14.88
C LEU A 110 -4.09 3.14 16.29
N SER A 111 -5.32 3.63 16.39
CA SER A 111 -5.98 3.90 17.68
C SER A 111 -6.47 2.64 18.42
N TRP A 112 -6.71 1.51 17.72
CA TRP A 112 -7.29 0.30 18.33
C TRP A 112 -6.60 -1.02 17.94
N GLY A 113 -5.55 -0.99 17.13
CA GLY A 113 -4.79 -2.16 16.66
C GLY A 113 -3.92 -2.84 17.73
N GLY A 114 -4.02 -2.38 18.98
CA GLY A 114 -3.31 -2.94 20.12
C GLY A 114 -1.79 -2.85 20.03
N THR A 115 -1.13 -3.65 20.86
CA THR A 115 0.35 -3.71 20.92
C THR A 115 0.94 -4.25 19.62
N GLY A 116 0.30 -5.24 18.99
CA GLY A 116 0.72 -5.80 17.69
C GLY A 116 0.76 -4.76 16.58
N GLY A 117 -0.27 -3.89 16.49
CA GLY A 117 -0.31 -2.80 15.52
C GLY A 117 0.81 -1.77 15.73
N ILE A 118 1.11 -1.41 16.98
CA ILE A 118 2.20 -0.49 17.30
C ILE A 118 3.55 -1.08 16.90
N VAL A 119 3.80 -2.34 17.25
CA VAL A 119 5.04 -3.05 16.88
C VAL A 119 5.20 -3.11 15.36
N PHE A 120 4.13 -3.41 14.63
CA PHE A 120 4.14 -3.41 13.17
C PHE A 120 4.49 -2.03 12.61
N ILE A 121 3.90 -0.96 13.13
CA ILE A 121 4.16 0.41 12.66
C ILE A 121 5.60 0.82 12.92
N LEU A 122 6.15 0.51 14.10
CA LEU A 122 7.55 0.78 14.41
C LEU A 122 8.50 0.01 13.49
N ALA A 123 8.23 -1.28 13.25
CA ALA A 123 9.01 -2.11 12.34
C ALA A 123 8.91 -1.60 10.89
N MET A 124 7.72 -1.19 10.45
CA MET A 124 7.47 -0.60 9.13
C MET A 124 8.27 0.69 8.95
N ILE A 125 8.21 1.62 9.92
CA ILE A 125 8.96 2.89 9.88
C ILE A 125 10.47 2.60 9.84
N ALA A 126 10.96 1.71 10.69
CA ALA A 126 12.37 1.32 10.70
C ALA A 126 12.81 0.75 9.33
N GLY A 127 12.00 -0.12 8.72
CA GLY A 127 12.24 -0.65 7.38
C GLY A 127 12.25 0.42 6.30
N MET A 128 11.30 1.36 6.33
CA MET A 128 11.24 2.49 5.38
C MET A 128 12.45 3.43 5.50
N MET A 129 12.96 3.63 6.72
CA MET A 129 14.17 4.43 6.95
C MET A 129 15.45 3.70 6.51
N ALA A 130 15.53 2.38 6.68
CA ALA A 130 16.68 1.58 6.29
C ALA A 130 16.74 1.35 4.76
N ALA A 131 15.58 1.21 4.09
CA ALA A 131 15.48 0.81 2.69
C ALA A 131 16.29 1.67 1.70
N PRO A 132 16.35 3.02 1.78
CA PRO A 132 17.16 3.82 0.87
C PRO A 132 18.64 3.49 0.95
N SER A 133 19.17 3.31 2.17
CA SER A 133 20.59 2.99 2.38
C SER A 133 20.94 1.60 1.87
N LEU A 134 20.04 0.63 2.05
CA LEU A 134 20.20 -0.73 1.57
C LEU A 134 20.11 -0.79 0.05
N ARG A 135 19.15 -0.08 -0.55
CA ARG A 135 18.98 0.00 -2.00
C ARG A 135 20.25 0.49 -2.69
N LEU A 136 20.88 1.54 -2.18
CA LEU A 136 22.13 2.06 -2.74
C LEU A 136 23.27 1.02 -2.70
N ARG A 137 23.30 0.15 -1.68
CA ARG A 137 24.29 -0.92 -1.59
C ARG A 137 24.00 -2.03 -2.60
N ILE A 138 22.74 -2.43 -2.73
CA ILE A 138 22.32 -3.46 -3.70
C ILE A 138 22.57 -2.97 -5.13
N ASP A 139 22.23 -1.71 -5.44
CA ASP A 139 22.48 -1.10 -6.75
C ASP A 139 23.98 -1.09 -7.09
N LYS A 140 24.85 -0.79 -6.12
CA LYS A 140 26.31 -0.85 -6.31
C LYS A 140 26.81 -2.27 -6.57
N LEU A 141 26.32 -3.25 -5.82
CA LEU A 141 26.70 -4.66 -6.00
C LEU A 141 26.24 -5.21 -7.35
N ALA A 142 25.07 -4.78 -7.83
CA ALA A 142 24.53 -5.19 -9.13
C ALA A 142 25.20 -4.48 -10.32
N ALA A 143 26.00 -3.44 -10.08
CA ALA A 143 26.74 -2.70 -11.09
C ALA A 143 28.20 -3.18 -11.28
N ILE A 144 28.67 -4.10 -10.43
CA ILE A 144 29.96 -4.79 -10.51
C ILE A 144 29.77 -6.08 -11.31
#